data_AF-A0AAV8WXC8-F1
#
_entry.id   AF-A0AAV8WXC8-F1
#
_cell.length_a   1.000
_cell.length_b   1.000
_cell.length_c   1.000
_cell.angle_alpha   90.00
_cell.angle_beta   90.00
_cell.angle_gamma   90.00
#
_symmetry.space_group_name_H-M   'P 1'
#
loop_
_entity.id
_entity.type
_entity.pdbx_description
1 polymer ?
#
loop_
_entity_poly.entity_id
_entity_poly.type
_entity_poly.pdbx_seq_one_letter_code
_entity_poly.pdbx_strand_id
1 'polypeptide(L)'
;MTETKAKNIRDKYCAGPHGVGDPDDLSLRKVETSVLIPKKMRDIARTEKCVKEVEEFTKCGKINNFTMVFRCRQENTVLQECLGKWFLDEDFRDKCTKEYLEERSNYRRTGIPVQSERSRRVHSPV
;
A
#
# COMPACT_ATOMS: atom_id res chain seq x y z
N MET A 1 24.92 -2.97 -33.44
CA MET A 1 23.85 -3.91 -33.86
C MET A 1 23.09 -4.32 -32.62
N THR A 2 21.87 -3.81 -32.47
CA THR A 2 21.03 -3.94 -31.27
C THR A 2 20.18 -5.20 -31.36
N GLU A 3 20.63 -6.29 -30.72
CA GLU A 3 19.77 -7.45 -30.47
C GLU A 3 18.91 -7.18 -29.24
N THR A 4 17.76 -6.55 -29.43
CA THR A 4 16.71 -6.51 -28.40
C THR A 4 16.01 -7.87 -28.40
N LYS A 5 16.65 -8.85 -27.76
CA LYS A 5 16.07 -10.16 -27.48
C LYS A 5 14.80 -9.93 -26.66
N ALA A 6 13.62 -10.19 -27.25
CA ALA A 6 12.35 -10.10 -26.55
C ALA A 6 12.43 -10.97 -25.29
N LYS A 7 12.57 -10.34 -24.12
CA LYS A 7 12.63 -11.03 -22.82
C LYS A 7 11.35 -11.86 -22.70
N ASN A 8 11.48 -13.18 -22.55
CA ASN A 8 10.34 -14.06 -22.40
C ASN A 8 9.55 -13.59 -21.17
N ILE A 9 8.22 -13.50 -21.28
CA ILE A 9 7.33 -13.04 -20.18
C ILE A 9 7.62 -13.82 -18.89
N ARG A 10 7.99 -15.11 -19.02
CA ARG A 10 8.37 -15.98 -17.91
C ARG A 10 9.63 -15.49 -17.19
N ASP A 11 10.63 -15.02 -17.92
CA ASP A 11 11.89 -14.52 -17.35
C ASP A 11 11.64 -13.25 -16.55
N LYS A 12 10.71 -12.38 -16.98
CA LYS A 12 10.36 -11.16 -16.24
C LYS A 12 9.82 -11.44 -14.83
N TYR A 13 9.04 -12.52 -14.67
CA TYR A 13 8.37 -12.84 -13.42
C TYR A 13 9.09 -13.90 -12.57
N CYS A 14 9.98 -14.68 -13.16
CA CYS A 14 10.70 -15.77 -12.49
C CYS A 14 12.24 -15.60 -12.49
N ALA A 15 12.78 -14.48 -12.98
CA ALA A 15 14.20 -14.17 -12.86
C ALA A 15 14.58 -13.66 -11.45
N GLY A 16 15.85 -13.27 -11.31
CA GLY A 16 16.41 -12.71 -10.07
C GLY A 16 16.96 -13.78 -9.13
N PRO A 17 17.68 -13.36 -8.07
CA PRO A 17 18.41 -14.27 -7.16
C PRO A 17 17.49 -15.23 -6.39
N HIS A 18 16.22 -14.88 -6.21
CA HIS A 18 15.22 -15.67 -5.49
C HIS A 18 14.07 -16.15 -6.39
N GLY A 19 14.16 -16.01 -7.72
CA GLY A 19 13.13 -16.46 -8.65
C GLY A 19 11.78 -15.72 -8.56
N VAL A 20 11.76 -14.53 -7.96
CA VAL A 20 10.55 -13.69 -7.74
C VAL A 20 10.46 -12.48 -8.70
N GLY A 21 11.27 -12.51 -9.75
CA GLY A 21 11.34 -11.50 -10.80
C GLY A 21 12.56 -10.58 -10.68
N ASP A 22 12.80 -9.83 -11.74
CA ASP A 22 13.95 -8.92 -11.89
C ASP A 22 13.88 -7.74 -10.88
N PRO A 23 14.89 -7.55 -10.01
CA PRO A 23 14.93 -6.44 -9.07
C PRO A 23 14.89 -5.03 -9.68
N ASP A 24 15.38 -4.89 -10.91
CA ASP A 24 15.52 -3.58 -11.57
C ASP A 24 14.33 -3.28 -12.52
N ASP A 25 13.32 -4.17 -12.55
CA ASP A 25 12.08 -3.96 -13.31
C ASP A 25 11.14 -2.95 -12.62
N LEU A 26 11.09 -1.75 -13.19
CA LEU A 26 10.22 -0.65 -12.76
C LEU A 26 8.79 -0.72 -13.31
N SER A 27 8.47 -1.71 -14.14
CA SER A 27 7.12 -1.82 -14.69
C SER A 27 6.10 -2.29 -13.65
N LEU A 28 4.94 -1.65 -13.67
CA LEU A 28 3.81 -1.94 -12.80
C LEU A 28 2.88 -2.98 -13.44
N ARG A 29 2.50 -3.99 -12.67
CA ARG A 29 1.46 -4.95 -13.06
C ARG A 29 0.07 -4.34 -12.81
N LYS A 30 -0.95 -4.85 -13.49
CA LYS A 30 -2.35 -4.44 -13.28
C LYS A 30 -2.75 -4.47 -11.80
N VAL A 31 -2.40 -5.55 -11.09
CA VAL A 31 -2.68 -5.71 -9.65
C VAL A 31 -1.92 -4.67 -8.79
N GLU A 32 -0.72 -4.29 -9.20
CA GLU A 32 0.07 -3.30 -8.47
C GLU A 32 -0.57 -1.92 -8.60
N THR A 33 -0.98 -1.55 -9.82
CA THR A 33 -1.67 -0.29 -10.11
C THR A 33 -3.07 -0.24 -9.50
N SER A 34 -3.85 -1.31 -9.54
CA SER A 34 -5.26 -1.30 -9.12
C SER A 34 -5.49 -1.67 -7.66
N VAL A 35 -4.53 -2.31 -6.99
CA VAL A 35 -4.71 -2.81 -5.61
C VAL A 35 -3.57 -2.39 -4.68
N LEU A 36 -2.31 -2.67 -5.03
CA LEU A 36 -1.20 -2.51 -4.08
C LEU A 36 -0.84 -1.03 -3.85
N ILE A 37 -0.74 -0.24 -4.91
CA ILE A 37 -0.49 1.21 -4.81
C ILE A 37 -1.66 1.90 -4.08
N PRO A 38 -2.94 1.69 -4.46
CA PRO A 38 -4.08 2.19 -3.71
C PRO A 38 -4.09 1.79 -2.23
N LYS A 39 -3.66 0.56 -1.90
CA LYS A 39 -3.50 0.12 -0.51
C LYS A 39 -2.39 0.90 0.20
N LYS A 40 -1.22 1.03 -0.42
CA LYS A 40 -0.07 1.78 0.12
C LYS A 40 -0.44 3.25 0.37
N MET A 41 -1.13 3.88 -0.57
CA MET A 41 -1.66 5.25 -0.43
C MET A 41 -2.58 5.36 0.79
N ARG A 42 -3.54 4.45 0.95
CA ARG A 42 -4.42 4.45 2.13
C ARG A 42 -3.67 4.27 3.43
N ASP A 43 -2.69 3.38 3.47
CA ASP A 43 -1.89 3.13 4.67
C ASP A 43 -1.07 4.38 5.05
N ILE A 44 -0.38 5.01 4.09
CA ILE A 44 0.41 6.22 4.32
C ILE A 44 -0.50 7.40 4.70
N ALA A 45 -1.63 7.55 4.01
CA ALA A 45 -2.58 8.62 4.31
C ALA A 45 -3.13 8.49 5.73
N ARG A 46 -3.43 7.28 6.21
CA ARG A 46 -3.86 7.04 7.60
C ARG A 46 -2.77 7.36 8.63
N THR A 47 -1.50 7.08 8.32
CA THR A 47 -0.41 7.26 9.28
C THR A 47 0.20 8.65 9.28
N GLU A 48 0.19 9.36 8.16
CA GLU A 48 0.91 10.64 8.00
C GLU A 48 -0.02 11.83 7.79
N LYS A 49 -1.21 11.64 7.18
CA LYS A 49 -2.05 12.75 6.71
C LYS A 49 -3.35 12.92 7.49
N CYS A 50 -4.09 11.83 7.66
CA CYS A 50 -5.41 11.79 8.29
C CYS A 50 -5.35 11.27 9.74
N VAL A 51 -4.30 11.65 10.48
CA VAL A 51 -4.02 11.10 11.82
C VAL A 51 -5.14 11.46 12.81
N LYS A 52 -5.66 12.68 12.73
CA LYS A 52 -6.71 13.18 13.64
C LYS A 52 -8.02 12.43 13.41
N GLU A 53 -8.41 12.28 12.15
CA GLU A 53 -9.63 11.60 11.73
C GLU A 53 -9.57 10.11 12.09
N VAL A 54 -8.40 9.48 11.94
CA VAL A 54 -8.16 8.10 12.39
C VAL A 54 -8.29 8.00 13.91
N GLU A 55 -7.75 8.97 14.66
CA GLU A 55 -7.83 8.97 16.12
C GLU A 55 -9.27 9.14 16.62
N GLU A 56 -10.03 10.07 16.06
CA GLU A 56 -11.45 10.29 16.39
C GLU A 56 -12.31 9.06 16.07
N PHE A 57 -12.12 8.48 14.88
CA PHE A 57 -12.79 7.24 14.51
C PHE A 57 -12.43 6.08 15.45
N THR A 58 -11.16 5.96 15.84
CA THR A 58 -10.69 4.93 16.78
C THR A 58 -11.27 5.16 18.18
N LYS A 59 -11.36 6.41 18.65
CA LYS A 59 -12.01 6.77 19.92
C LYS A 59 -13.48 6.36 19.90
N CYS A 60 -14.21 6.68 18.84
CA CYS A 60 -15.61 6.29 18.71
C CYS A 60 -15.78 4.76 18.67
N GLY A 61 -14.89 4.06 17.95
CA GLY A 61 -14.90 2.59 17.88
C GLY A 61 -14.70 1.92 19.24
N LYS A 62 -13.76 2.42 20.05
CA LYS A 62 -13.51 1.91 21.41
C LYS A 62 -14.70 2.10 22.36
N ILE A 63 -15.44 3.21 22.22
CA ILE A 63 -16.61 3.50 23.05
C ILE A 63 -17.80 2.62 22.65
N ASN A 64 -18.06 2.51 21.36
CA ASN A 64 -19.30 1.91 20.85
C ASN A 64 -19.16 0.42 20.52
N ASN A 65 -17.94 -0.13 20.54
CA ASN A 65 -17.61 -1.54 20.29
C ASN A 65 -18.45 -2.12 19.14
N PHE A 66 -19.39 -3.00 19.46
CA PHE A 66 -20.25 -3.66 18.49
C PHE A 66 -21.19 -2.73 17.71
N THR A 67 -21.56 -1.58 18.31
CA THR A 67 -22.48 -0.60 17.69
C THR A 67 -21.77 0.48 16.86
N MET A 68 -20.45 0.37 16.68
CA MET A 68 -19.61 1.32 15.96
C MET A 68 -20.12 1.65 14.55
N VAL A 69 -20.58 0.66 13.77
CA VAL A 69 -21.05 0.88 12.39
C VAL A 69 -22.29 1.79 12.31
N PHE A 70 -23.06 1.86 13.38
CA PHE A 70 -24.24 2.71 13.46
C PHE A 70 -23.91 4.07 14.09
N ARG A 71 -23.11 4.06 15.17
CA ARG A 71 -22.85 5.27 15.98
C ARG A 71 -21.68 6.11 15.45
N CYS A 72 -20.68 5.49 14.83
CA CYS A 72 -19.47 6.15 14.36
C CYS A 72 -19.51 6.50 12.86
N ARG A 73 -20.72 6.68 12.31
CA ARG A 73 -20.89 6.96 10.88
C ARG A 73 -20.32 8.32 10.50
N GLN A 74 -20.45 9.31 11.38
CA GLN A 74 -19.99 10.66 11.13
C GLN A 74 -18.46 10.72 11.04
N GLU A 75 -17.79 10.15 12.03
CA GLU A 75 -16.33 10.04 12.11
C GLU A 75 -15.78 9.22 10.93
N ASN A 76 -16.50 8.16 10.52
CA ASN A 76 -16.14 7.41 9.32
C ASN A 76 -16.23 8.28 8.06
N THR A 77 -17.29 9.06 7.89
CA THR A 77 -17.44 9.95 6.72
C THR A 77 -16.31 10.96 6.66
N VAL A 78 -15.98 11.61 7.79
CA VAL A 78 -14.86 12.56 7.86
C VAL A 78 -13.52 11.89 7.49
N LEU A 79 -13.29 10.68 8.01
CA LEU A 79 -12.10 9.90 7.64
C LEU A 79 -12.07 9.54 6.15
N GLN A 80 -13.19 9.12 5.57
CA GLN A 80 -13.28 8.81 4.14
C GLN A 80 -13.05 10.05 3.27
N GLU A 81 -13.58 11.20 3.67
CA GLU A 81 -13.36 12.47 2.97
C GLU A 81 -11.87 12.86 3.00
N CYS A 82 -11.19 12.71 4.14
CA CYS A 82 -9.76 12.96 4.22
C CYS A 82 -8.97 12.00 3.30
N LEU A 83 -9.26 10.69 3.35
CA LEU A 83 -8.58 9.71 2.52
C LEU A 83 -8.86 9.92 1.02
N GLY A 84 -10.09 10.31 0.67
CA GLY A 84 -10.52 10.58 -0.70
C GLY A 84 -9.74 11.73 -1.35
N LYS A 85 -9.44 12.79 -0.58
CA LYS A 85 -8.61 13.92 -1.06
C LYS A 85 -7.22 13.45 -1.48
N TRP A 86 -6.56 12.65 -0.65
CA TRP A 86 -5.22 12.11 -0.95
C TRP A 86 -5.25 11.03 -2.03
N PHE A 87 -6.37 10.33 -2.21
CA PHE A 87 -6.50 9.34 -3.27
C PHE A 87 -6.51 9.96 -4.68
N LEU A 88 -7.04 11.18 -4.80
CA LEU A 88 -7.09 11.93 -6.07
C LEU A 88 -5.81 12.73 -6.36
N ASP A 89 -4.88 12.79 -5.40
CA ASP A 89 -3.63 13.52 -5.51
C ASP A 89 -2.59 12.71 -6.30
N GLU A 90 -2.22 13.20 -7.49
CA GLU A 90 -1.28 12.52 -8.40
C GLU A 90 0.14 12.49 -7.85
N ASP A 91 0.59 13.58 -7.21
CA ASP A 91 1.93 13.67 -6.61
C ASP A 91 2.08 12.66 -5.47
N PHE A 92 1.03 12.50 -4.67
CA PHE A 92 0.97 11.52 -3.60
C PHE A 92 0.97 10.09 -4.14
N ARG A 93 0.23 9.84 -5.23
CA ARG A 93 0.23 8.54 -5.91
C ARG A 93 1.61 8.20 -6.45
N ASP A 94 2.32 9.16 -7.03
CA ASP A 94 3.67 8.96 -7.55
C ASP A 94 4.68 8.69 -6.44
N LYS A 95 4.59 9.43 -5.32
CA LYS A 95 5.39 9.15 -4.11
C LYS A 95 5.16 7.71 -3.63
N CYS A 96 3.90 7.31 -3.46
CA CYS A 96 3.55 5.96 -3.00
C CYS A 96 4.00 4.87 -3.98
N THR A 97 3.98 5.17 -5.28
CA THR A 97 4.44 4.26 -6.34
C THR A 97 5.95 4.05 -6.26
N LYS A 98 6.73 5.12 -6.07
CA LYS A 98 8.19 5.05 -5.89
C LYS A 98 8.55 4.20 -4.66
N GLU A 99 7.94 4.50 -3.52
CA GLU A 99 8.15 3.70 -2.30
C GLU A 99 7.77 2.22 -2.49
N TYR A 100 6.69 1.93 -3.21
CA TYR A 100 6.30 0.56 -3.51
C TYR A 100 7.33 -0.16 -4.40
N LEU A 101 7.85 0.51 -5.43
CA LEU A 101 8.87 -0.05 -6.32
C LEU A 101 10.18 -0.31 -5.59
N GLU A 102 10.59 0.57 -4.68
CA GLU A 102 11.76 0.37 -3.82
C GLU A 102 11.59 -0.85 -2.92
N GLU A 103 10.45 -0.98 -2.22
CA GLU A 103 10.17 -2.15 -1.39
C GLU A 103 10.14 -3.45 -2.20
N ARG A 104 9.55 -3.41 -3.41
CA ARG A 104 9.51 -4.54 -4.33
C ARG A 104 10.91 -4.92 -4.82
N SER A 105 11.74 -3.94 -5.17
CA SER A 105 13.12 -4.16 -5.58
C SER A 105 13.91 -4.80 -4.44
N ASN A 106 13.78 -4.26 -3.22
CA ASN A 106 14.42 -4.82 -2.03
C ASN A 106 13.97 -6.25 -1.72
N TYR A 107 12.68 -6.54 -1.84
CA TYR A 107 12.16 -7.90 -1.69
C TYR A 107 12.72 -8.86 -2.75
N ARG A 108 12.85 -8.42 -4.00
CA ARG A 108 13.42 -9.23 -5.08
C ARG A 108 14.93 -9.45 -4.93
N ARG A 109 15.66 -8.48 -4.35
CA ARG A 109 17.11 -8.60 -4.06
C ARG A 109 17.40 -9.48 -2.86
N THR A 110 16.62 -9.34 -1.77
CA THR A 110 16.93 -9.95 -0.47
C THR A 110 16.05 -11.13 -0.10
N GLY A 111 14.88 -11.29 -0.75
CA GLY A 111 13.86 -12.26 -0.38
C GLY A 111 13.07 -11.93 0.90
N ILE A 112 13.37 -10.81 1.57
CA ILE A 112 12.78 -10.47 2.88
C ILE A 112 11.58 -9.53 2.69
N PRO A 113 10.35 -9.94 3.06
CA PRO A 113 9.19 -9.08 2.93
C PRO A 113 9.17 -8.00 4.02
N VAL A 114 9.02 -6.75 3.60
CA VAL A 114 8.83 -5.57 4.47
C VAL A 114 7.58 -5.73 5.38
N GLN A 115 6.60 -6.54 4.95
CA GLN A 115 5.34 -6.74 5.65
C GLN A 115 5.44 -7.53 6.97
N SER A 116 6.61 -8.13 7.26
CA SER A 116 6.88 -8.80 8.55
C SER A 116 6.78 -7.84 9.76
N GLU A 117 6.82 -6.52 9.54
CA GLU A 117 6.65 -5.50 10.58
C GLU A 117 5.26 -4.84 10.59
N ARG A 118 4.66 -4.53 9.43
CA ARG A 118 3.35 -3.84 9.35
C ARG A 118 2.16 -4.74 9.68
N SER A 119 2.23 -6.05 9.41
CA SER A 119 1.15 -6.98 9.79
C SER A 119 0.93 -7.07 11.30
N ARG A 120 1.94 -6.76 12.12
CA ARG A 120 1.83 -6.72 13.59
C ARG A 120 1.01 -5.52 14.09
N ARG A 121 0.96 -4.41 13.34
CA ARG A 121 0.21 -3.20 13.77
C ARG A 121 -1.28 -3.25 13.41
N VAL A 122 -1.66 -3.99 12.36
CA VAL A 122 -3.07 -4.14 11.96
C VAL A 122 -3.76 -5.26 12.75
N HIS A 123 -3.00 -6.21 13.30
CA HIS A 123 -3.51 -7.26 14.17
C HIS A 123 -3.34 -6.96 15.66
N SER A 124 -3.08 -5.70 16.04
CA SER A 124 -3.33 -5.32 17.44
C SER A 124 -4.83 -5.43 17.66
N PRO A 125 -5.29 -6.34 18.54
CA PRO A 125 -6.68 -6.36 18.92
C PRO A 125 -6.95 -5.00 19.57
N VAL A 126 -7.86 -4.25 18.97
CA VAL A 126 -8.62 -3.24 19.71
C VAL A 126 -9.63 -3.99 20.56
#